data_AF-A0A8S4QV31-F1
#
_entry.id   AF-A0A8S4QV31-F1
#
_cell.length_a   1.000
_cell.length_b   1.000
_cell.length_c   1.000
_cell.angle_alpha   90.00
_cell.angle_beta   90.00
_cell.angle_gamma   90.00
#
_symmetry.space_group_name_H-M   'P 1'
#
loop_
_entity.id
_entity.type
_entity.pdbx_description
1 polymer ?
#
loop_
_entity_poly.entity_id
_entity_poly.type
_entity_poly.pdbx_seq_one_letter_code
_entity_poly.pdbx_strand_id
1 'polypeptide(L)'
;VVRRLPLAKENIADYIPVDVVVNQLLVAGWHAATEKPGLTVYHCSSSTHKPFRWSMLEPVVNNMLHNYPLKSAVWYPHLDFVSSLWLFRVSAIFVHFFPAILLDLLLRVTGGRPILFRLHKNVWNSLNRLETFIFTEWRFYNENTRELAEKLNKTDSELFFINISSIM
;
A
#
# COMPACT_ATOMS: atom_id res chain seq x y z
N VAL A 1 -5.36 8.28 -14.53
CA VAL A 1 -4.27 9.26 -14.84
C VAL A 1 -2.91 8.64 -14.55
N VAL A 2 -2.69 8.08 -13.37
CA VAL A 2 -1.50 7.24 -13.12
C VAL A 2 -1.67 5.89 -13.82
N ARG A 3 -0.68 5.53 -14.65
CA ARG A 3 -0.65 4.29 -15.43
C ARG A 3 0.55 3.39 -15.12
N ARG A 4 1.54 3.92 -14.41
CA ARG A 4 2.77 3.21 -14.05
C ARG A 4 3.12 3.55 -12.61
N LEU A 5 3.52 2.55 -11.84
CA LEU A 5 4.04 2.73 -10.49
C LEU A 5 5.41 2.06 -10.37
N PRO A 6 6.41 2.71 -9.76
CA PRO A 6 7.66 2.06 -9.45
C PRO A 6 7.42 1.17 -8.24
N LEU A 7 7.47 -0.15 -8.41
CA LEU A 7 7.27 -1.11 -7.32
C LEU A 7 8.23 -2.28 -7.52
N ALA A 8 8.96 -2.65 -6.47
CA ALA A 8 9.73 -3.88 -6.46
C ALA A 8 8.77 -5.06 -6.27
N LYS A 9 8.34 -5.67 -7.38
CA LYS A 9 7.27 -6.69 -7.39
C LYS A 9 7.52 -7.88 -6.47
N GLU A 10 8.79 -8.26 -6.37
CA GLU A 10 9.26 -9.41 -5.62
C GLU A 10 9.75 -9.06 -4.22
N ASN A 11 9.75 -7.79 -3.82
CA ASN A 11 10.06 -7.47 -2.43
C ASN A 11 8.83 -7.76 -1.57
N ILE A 12 9.08 -8.23 -0.36
CA ILE A 12 8.02 -8.33 0.66
C ILE A 12 7.58 -6.91 1.03
N ALA A 13 6.29 -6.63 0.85
CA ALA A 13 5.66 -5.41 1.32
C ALA A 13 4.83 -5.73 2.56
N ASP A 14 5.07 -5.00 3.65
CA ASP A 14 4.36 -5.21 4.91
C ASP A 14 2.96 -4.60 4.80
N TYR A 15 2.00 -5.43 4.43
CA TYR A 15 0.60 -5.04 4.21
C TYR A 15 -0.28 -5.76 5.23
N ILE A 16 -1.04 -4.98 5.99
CA ILE A 16 -1.91 -5.46 7.06
C ILE A 16 -3.30 -4.82 6.91
N PRO A 17 -4.40 -5.61 6.99
CA PRO A 17 -5.75 -5.05 7.04
C PRO A 17 -5.95 -4.16 8.26
N VAL A 18 -6.61 -3.02 8.08
CA VAL A 18 -6.85 -2.06 9.17
C VAL A 18 -7.58 -2.68 10.37
N ASP A 19 -8.49 -3.63 10.12
CA ASP A 19 -9.23 -4.32 11.18
C ASP A 19 -8.31 -5.11 12.13
N VAL A 20 -7.26 -5.74 11.59
CA VAL A 20 -6.22 -6.42 12.40
C VAL A 20 -5.51 -5.42 13.30
N VAL A 21 -5.17 -4.24 12.77
CA VAL A 21 -4.49 -3.18 13.54
C VAL A 21 -5.36 -2.72 14.71
N VAL A 22 -6.66 -2.49 14.45
CA VAL A 22 -7.62 -2.06 15.48
C VAL A 22 -7.78 -3.14 16.54
N ASN A 23 -7.98 -4.41 16.14
CA ASN A 23 -8.07 -5.53 17.07
C ASN A 23 -6.80 -5.67 17.92
N GLN A 24 -5.63 -5.52 17.30
CA GLN A 24 -4.35 -5.61 18.02
C GLN A 24 -4.19 -4.49 19.05
N LEU A 25 -4.65 -3.27 18.76
CA LEU A 25 -4.66 -2.19 19.74
C LEU A 25 -5.56 -2.51 20.94
N LEU A 26 -6.75 -3.07 20.71
CA LEU A 26 -7.67 -3.46 21.78
C LEU A 26 -7.08 -4.57 22.66
N VAL A 27 -6.56 -5.61 22.03
CA VAL A 27 -5.97 -6.76 22.73
C VAL A 27 -4.70 -6.36 23.49
N ALA A 28 -3.84 -5.52 22.90
CA ALA A 28 -2.66 -4.99 23.59
C ALA A 28 -3.06 -4.10 24.77
N GLY A 29 -4.13 -3.30 24.63
CA GLY A 29 -4.67 -2.48 25.71
C GLY A 29 -5.21 -3.32 26.88
N TRP A 30 -5.94 -4.40 26.57
CA TRP A 30 -6.37 -5.38 27.57
C TRP A 30 -5.19 -6.01 28.29
N HIS A 31 -4.20 -6.51 27.53
CA HIS A 31 -3.03 -7.16 28.10
C HIS A 31 -2.24 -6.23 29.03
N ALA A 32 -2.00 -5.00 28.59
CA ALA A 32 -1.35 -3.96 29.38
C ALA A 32 -2.11 -3.61 30.68
N ALA A 33 -3.45 -3.68 30.69
CA ALA A 33 -4.27 -3.42 31.86
C ALA A 33 -4.26 -4.60 32.87
N THR A 34 -4.05 -5.82 32.39
CA THR A 34 -4.10 -7.05 33.22
C THR A 34 -2.75 -7.48 33.78
N GLU A 35 -1.65 -7.04 33.18
CA GLU A 35 -0.30 -7.51 33.49
C GLU A 35 0.50 -6.49 34.31
N LYS A 36 1.65 -6.95 34.82
CA LYS A 36 2.51 -6.08 35.65
C LYS A 36 2.98 -4.86 34.85
N PRO A 37 3.17 -3.70 35.52
CA PRO A 37 3.69 -2.51 34.88
C PRO A 37 5.02 -2.79 34.16
N GLY A 38 5.10 -2.41 32.89
CA GLY A 38 6.27 -2.61 32.03
C GLY A 38 6.03 -2.06 30.63
N LEU A 39 7.09 -2.01 29.82
CA LEU A 39 7.00 -1.65 28.41
C LEU A 39 7.08 -2.91 27.55
N THR A 40 6.02 -3.21 26.81
CA THR A 40 5.99 -4.26 25.80
C THR A 40 5.62 -3.65 24.45
N VAL A 41 6.37 -4.00 23.41
CA VAL A 41 6.16 -3.50 22.05
C VAL A 41 5.58 -4.62 21.20
N TYR A 42 4.43 -4.36 20.58
CA TYR A 42 3.77 -5.31 19.67
C TYR A 42 3.88 -4.81 18.24
N HIS A 43 4.61 -5.53 17.39
CA HIS A 43 4.66 -5.23 15.96
C HIS A 43 3.42 -5.81 15.25
N CYS A 44 2.72 -4.97 14.50
CA CYS A 44 1.61 -5.40 13.64
C CYS A 44 2.17 -5.51 12.21
N SER A 45 2.69 -6.69 11.86
CA SER A 45 3.41 -6.93 10.60
C SER A 45 3.04 -8.27 9.98
N SER A 46 3.17 -8.36 8.65
CA SER A 46 2.95 -9.56 7.84
C SER A 46 4.21 -10.16 7.25
N SER A 47 5.27 -9.36 7.13
CA SER A 47 6.49 -9.71 6.40
C SER A 47 7.13 -11.07 6.72
N THR A 48 7.21 -11.49 7.99
CA THR A 48 7.87 -12.75 8.39
C THR A 48 6.96 -13.98 8.46
N HIS A 49 5.63 -13.78 8.43
CA HIS A 49 4.66 -14.87 8.66
C HIS A 49 3.74 -15.11 7.48
N LYS A 50 3.33 -14.04 6.81
CA LYS A 50 2.45 -14.07 5.65
C LYS A 50 2.87 -13.01 4.65
N PRO A 51 4.03 -13.20 3.99
CA PRO A 51 4.63 -12.17 3.16
C PRO A 51 3.72 -11.81 1.99
N PHE A 52 3.36 -10.54 1.90
CA PHE A 52 2.63 -9.99 0.76
C PHE A 52 3.62 -9.48 -0.30
N ARG A 53 3.33 -9.75 -1.58
CA ARG A 53 4.15 -9.32 -2.73
C ARG A 53 3.25 -8.69 -3.78
N TRP A 54 3.71 -7.61 -4.40
CA TRP A 54 2.94 -6.90 -5.42
C TRP A 54 2.70 -7.76 -6.68
N SER A 55 3.55 -8.74 -6.95
CA SER A 55 3.34 -9.73 -8.03
C SER A 55 2.03 -10.51 -7.88
N MET A 56 1.51 -10.68 -6.65
CA MET A 56 0.23 -11.33 -6.39
C MET A 56 -0.97 -10.50 -6.87
N LEU A 57 -0.85 -9.16 -6.85
CA LEU A 57 -1.93 -8.24 -7.25
C LEU A 57 -1.89 -7.86 -8.73
N GLU A 58 -0.75 -8.01 -9.41
CA GLU A 58 -0.60 -7.63 -10.80
C GLU A 58 -1.70 -8.18 -11.75
N PRO A 59 -2.10 -9.47 -11.67
CA PRO A 59 -3.17 -9.99 -12.54
C PRO A 59 -4.56 -9.48 -12.14
N VAL A 60 -4.76 -9.05 -10.89
CA VAL A 60 -6.08 -8.70 -10.34
C VAL A 60 -6.36 -7.20 -10.46
N VAL A 61 -5.34 -6.35 -10.30
CA VAL A 61 -5.51 -4.90 -10.20
C VAL A 61 -6.17 -4.30 -11.44
N ASN A 62 -5.80 -4.77 -12.63
CA ASN A 62 -6.38 -4.27 -13.88
C ASN A 62 -7.82 -4.74 -14.06
N ASN A 63 -8.15 -5.96 -13.64
CA ASN A 63 -9.52 -6.46 -13.64
C ASN A 63 -10.41 -5.63 -12.70
N MET A 64 -9.93 -5.34 -11.48
CA MET A 64 -10.63 -4.45 -10.55
C MET A 64 -10.84 -3.05 -11.13
N LEU A 65 -9.83 -2.47 -11.79
CA LEU A 65 -9.93 -1.17 -12.44
C LEU A 65 -10.95 -1.14 -13.60
N HIS A 66 -11.21 -2.28 -14.25
CA HIS A 66 -12.19 -2.40 -15.34
C HIS A 66 -13.60 -2.61 -14.81
N ASN A 67 -13.78 -3.43 -13.76
CA ASN A 67 -15.08 -3.64 -13.13
C ASN A 67 -15.55 -2.43 -12.31
N TYR A 68 -14.60 -1.69 -11.73
CA TYR A 68 -14.86 -0.52 -10.89
C TYR A 68 -14.08 0.70 -11.40
N PRO A 69 -14.51 1.29 -12.53
CA PRO A 69 -13.75 2.34 -13.20
C PRO A 69 -13.78 3.67 -12.42
N LEU A 70 -12.70 4.45 -12.59
CA LEU A 70 -12.56 5.77 -11.97
C LEU A 70 -13.47 6.79 -12.66
N LYS A 71 -14.26 7.53 -11.88
CA LYS A 71 -15.19 8.57 -12.37
C LYS A 71 -14.53 9.64 -13.25
N SER A 72 -13.27 10.00 -12.98
CA SER A 72 -12.53 11.04 -13.69
C SER A 72 -11.34 10.47 -14.47
N ALA A 73 -11.52 9.30 -15.08
CA ALA A 73 -10.49 8.70 -15.93
C ALA A 73 -10.30 9.50 -17.22
N VAL A 74 -9.07 9.98 -17.46
CA VAL A 74 -8.69 10.67 -18.71
C VAL A 74 -8.47 9.66 -19.86
N TRP A 75 -8.20 8.39 -19.54
CA TRP A 75 -7.89 7.33 -20.48
C TRP A 75 -8.46 6.01 -19.94
N TYR A 76 -8.58 4.99 -20.80
CA TYR A 76 -8.91 3.63 -20.37
C TYR A 76 -7.96 3.16 -19.26
N PRO A 77 -8.47 2.72 -18.10
CA PRO A 77 -7.65 2.47 -16.94
C PRO A 77 -6.78 1.23 -17.14
N HIS A 78 -5.48 1.41 -16.91
CA HIS A 78 -4.49 0.35 -16.95
C HIS A 78 -3.31 0.77 -16.08
N LEU A 79 -2.79 -0.16 -15.29
CA LEU A 79 -1.72 0.07 -14.33
C LEU A 79 -0.63 -0.99 -14.48
N ASP A 80 0.58 -0.51 -14.77
CA ASP A 80 1.79 -1.33 -14.80
C ASP A 80 2.64 -1.11 -13.55
N PHE A 81 3.12 -2.20 -12.97
CA PHE A 81 4.15 -2.16 -11.94
C PHE A 81 5.52 -2.27 -12.60
N VAL A 82 6.43 -1.34 -12.30
CA VAL A 82 7.74 -1.22 -12.94
C VAL A 82 8.85 -1.39 -11.89
N SER A 83 9.55 -2.52 -11.91
CA SER A 83 10.59 -2.85 -10.92
C SER A 83 11.91 -2.12 -11.15
N SER A 84 12.12 -1.49 -12.31
CA SER A 84 13.29 -0.64 -12.55
C SER A 84 12.92 0.81 -12.41
N LEU A 85 13.50 1.46 -11.40
CA LEU A 85 13.30 2.88 -11.17
C LEU A 85 13.73 3.73 -12.36
N TRP A 86 14.82 3.37 -13.04
CA TRP A 86 15.26 4.08 -14.24
C TRP A 86 14.22 3.99 -15.36
N LEU A 87 13.72 2.78 -15.65
CA LEU A 87 12.65 2.58 -16.64
C LEU A 87 11.36 3.31 -16.25
N PHE A 88 11.01 3.32 -14.96
CA PHE A 88 9.89 4.09 -14.46
C PHE A 88 10.08 5.58 -14.72
N ARG A 89 11.23 6.16 -14.35
CA ARG A 89 11.51 7.60 -14.52
C ARG A 89 11.43 8.03 -15.98
N VAL A 90 12.07 7.27 -16.88
CA VAL A 90 12.01 7.54 -18.33
C VAL A 90 10.56 7.44 -18.84
N SER A 91 9.86 6.35 -18.51
CA SER A 91 8.51 6.17 -19.02
C SER A 91 7.46 7.09 -18.40
N ALA A 92 7.63 7.54 -17.16
CA ALA A 92 6.75 8.53 -16.54
C ALA A 92 6.81 9.87 -17.28
N ILE A 93 7.96 10.26 -17.84
CA ILE A 93 8.06 11.48 -18.67
C ILE A 93 7.09 11.38 -19.85
N PHE A 94 7.09 10.26 -20.58
CA PHE A 94 6.28 10.09 -21.79
C PHE A 94 4.81 9.71 -21.51
N VAL A 95 4.54 8.94 -20.46
CA VAL A 95 3.20 8.38 -20.18
C VAL A 95 2.39 9.29 -19.23
N HIS A 96 3.06 10.08 -18.39
CA HIS A 96 2.41 10.93 -17.40
C HIS A 96 2.62 12.41 -17.68
N PHE A 97 3.87 12.88 -17.71
CA PHE A 97 4.14 14.33 -17.78
C PHE A 97 3.87 14.95 -19.14
N PHE A 98 4.34 14.34 -20.22
CA PHE A 98 4.15 14.87 -21.57
C PHE A 98 2.66 14.99 -21.94
N PRO A 99 1.81 13.96 -21.76
CA PRO A 99 0.38 14.08 -22.03
C PRO A 99 -0.31 15.08 -21.10
N ALA A 100 0.11 15.16 -19.83
CA ALA A 100 -0.45 16.12 -18.89
C ALA A 100 -0.18 17.58 -19.29
N ILE A 101 1.01 17.88 -19.81
CA ILE A 101 1.34 19.22 -20.32
C ILE A 101 0.46 19.58 -21.52
N LEU A 102 0.29 18.65 -22.48
CA LEU A 102 -0.56 18.89 -23.66
C LEU A 102 -2.01 19.14 -23.27
N LEU A 103 -2.56 18.30 -22.40
CA LEU A 103 -3.95 18.42 -21.94
C LEU A 103 -4.17 19.67 -21.08
N ASP A 104 -3.25 19.99 -20.18
CA ASP A 104 -3.34 21.22 -19.37
C ASP A 104 -3.21 22.47 -20.26
N LEU A 105 -2.39 22.46 -21.32
CA LEU A 105 -2.30 23.56 -22.29
C LEU A 105 -3.62 23.73 -23.06
N LEU A 106 -4.20 22.63 -23.55
CA LEU A 106 -5.50 22.66 -24.23
C LEU A 106 -6.60 23.19 -23.31
N LEU A 107 -6.62 22.76 -22.05
CA LEU A 107 -7.57 23.28 -21.07
C LEU A 107 -7.38 24.78 -20.83
N ARG A 108 -6.14 25.28 -20.74
CA ARG A 108 -5.90 26.73 -20.60
C ARG A 108 -6.45 27.53 -21.77
N VAL A 109 -6.27 27.03 -23.00
CA VAL A 109 -6.76 27.72 -24.22
C VAL A 109 -8.29 27.66 -24.33
N THR A 110 -8.91 26.58 -23.85
CA THR A 110 -10.38 26.40 -23.87
C THR A 110 -11.08 26.95 -22.62
N GLY A 111 -10.36 27.63 -21.72
CA GLY A 111 -10.93 28.22 -20.49
C GLY A 111 -11.14 27.23 -19.33
N GLY A 112 -10.71 25.98 -19.49
CA GLY A 112 -10.70 24.96 -18.44
C GLY A 112 -9.59 25.15 -17.41
N ARG A 113 -9.72 24.45 -16.27
CA ARG A 113 -8.74 24.49 -15.17
C ARG A 113 -7.66 23.40 -15.36
N PRO A 114 -6.38 23.74 -15.58
CA PRO A 114 -5.30 22.77 -15.67
C PRO A 114 -4.99 22.17 -14.29
N ILE A 115 -4.89 20.84 -14.22
CA ILE A 115 -4.69 20.10 -12.95
C ILE A 115 -3.68 18.96 -13.10
N LEU A 116 -3.52 18.40 -14.30
CA LEU A 116 -2.83 17.12 -14.51
C LEU A 116 -1.34 17.20 -14.22
N PHE A 117 -0.66 18.26 -14.65
CA PHE A 117 0.77 18.42 -14.38
C PHE A 117 1.06 18.51 -12.89
N ARG A 118 0.24 19.28 -12.16
CA ARG A 118 0.35 19.40 -10.69
C ARG A 118 0.11 18.05 -10.00
N LEU A 119 -0.87 17.28 -10.46
CA LEU A 119 -1.15 15.95 -9.93
C LEU A 119 0.06 15.03 -10.11
N HIS A 120 0.63 14.95 -11.32
CA HIS A 120 1.79 14.10 -11.57
C HIS A 120 3.04 14.56 -10.82
N LYS A 121 3.26 15.88 -10.68
CA LYS A 121 4.34 16.42 -9.85
C LYS A 121 4.20 15.98 -8.38
N ASN A 122 2.98 16.01 -7.83
CA ASN A 122 2.74 15.55 -6.47
C ASN A 122 2.99 14.05 -6.31
N VAL A 123 2.50 13.23 -7.23
CA VAL A 123 2.75 11.79 -7.25
C VAL A 123 4.25 11.50 -7.34
N TRP A 124 4.97 12.17 -8.25
CA TRP A 124 6.41 12.03 -8.41
C TRP A 124 7.19 12.36 -7.14
N ASN A 125 6.86 13.47 -6.48
CA ASN A 125 7.50 13.86 -5.23
C ASN A 125 7.25 12.84 -4.11
N SER A 126 6.03 12.30 -4.00
CA SER A 126 5.73 11.25 -3.05
C SER A 126 6.53 9.97 -3.34
N LEU A 127 6.61 9.55 -4.60
CA LEU A 127 7.37 8.37 -5.01
C LEU A 127 8.86 8.52 -4.73
N ASN A 128 9.46 9.69 -4.96
CA ASN A 128 10.87 9.93 -4.63
C ASN A 128 11.15 9.82 -3.13
N ARG A 129 10.20 10.23 -2.27
CA ARG A 129 10.33 10.07 -0.82
C ARG A 129 10.18 8.63 -0.37
N LEU A 130 9.36 7.86 -1.08
CA LEU A 130 9.06 6.46 -0.77
C LEU A 130 10.03 5.48 -1.42
N GLU A 131 10.91 5.95 -2.31
CA GLU A 131 11.82 5.12 -3.12
C GLU A 131 12.57 4.07 -2.29
N THR A 132 13.22 4.48 -1.20
CA THR A 132 13.93 3.57 -0.30
C THR A 132 13.00 2.50 0.29
N PHE A 133 11.79 2.88 0.72
CA PHE A 133 10.84 1.95 1.31
C PHE A 133 10.26 0.97 0.28
N ILE A 134 10.09 1.41 -0.96
CA ILE A 134 9.56 0.60 -2.06
C ILE A 134 10.58 -0.43 -2.55
N PHE A 135 11.85 -0.05 -2.66
CA PHE A 135 12.90 -0.87 -3.28
C PHE A 135 13.80 -1.61 -2.28
N THR A 136 13.64 -1.39 -0.98
CA THR A 136 14.28 -2.18 0.07
C THR A 136 13.29 -3.22 0.61
N GLU A 137 13.72 -4.47 0.74
CA GLU A 137 12.94 -5.49 1.46
C GLU A 137 13.18 -5.33 2.96
N TRP A 138 12.09 -5.19 3.73
CA TRP A 138 12.12 -5.08 5.18
C TRP A 138 11.46 -6.31 5.81
N ARG A 139 12.06 -6.81 6.89
CA ARG A 139 11.51 -7.93 7.67
C ARG A 139 11.27 -7.47 9.09
N PHE A 140 10.01 -7.55 9.51
CA PHE A 140 9.53 -7.13 10.82
C PHE A 140 9.03 -8.34 11.58
N TYR A 141 9.84 -8.78 12.53
CA TYR A 141 9.50 -9.86 13.44
C TYR A 141 8.48 -9.37 14.49
N ASN A 142 7.53 -10.23 14.86
CA ASN A 142 6.37 -9.89 15.69
C ASN A 142 6.08 -10.95 16.78
N GLU A 143 7.12 -11.54 17.38
CA GLU A 143 7.01 -12.59 18.39
C GLU A 143 6.03 -12.22 19.52
N ASN A 144 6.15 -11.01 20.07
CA ASN A 144 5.27 -10.52 21.14
C ASN A 144 3.78 -10.54 20.72
N THR A 145 3.47 -10.20 19.47
CA THR A 145 2.09 -10.20 18.96
C THR A 145 1.54 -11.62 18.84
N ARG A 146 2.40 -12.59 18.52
CA ARG A 146 2.03 -14.01 18.43
C ARG A 146 1.75 -14.59 19.80
N GLU A 147 2.66 -14.36 20.74
CA GLU A 147 2.47 -14.77 22.13
C GLU A 147 1.20 -14.13 22.72
N LEU A 148 0.92 -12.87 22.37
CA LEU A 148 -0.32 -12.18 22.76
C LEU A 148 -1.57 -12.86 22.17
N ALA A 149 -1.53 -13.28 20.91
CA ALA A 149 -2.63 -13.99 20.27
C ALA A 149 -2.95 -15.32 20.95
N GLU A 150 -1.92 -16.03 21.42
CA GLU A 150 -2.05 -17.31 22.14
C GLU A 150 -2.64 -17.16 23.54
N LYS A 151 -2.60 -15.95 24.12
CA LYS A 151 -3.24 -15.66 25.43
C LYS A 151 -4.74 -15.44 25.35
N LEU A 152 -5.29 -15.23 24.14
CA LEU A 152 -6.73 -15.03 23.97
C LEU A 152 -7.48 -16.36 24.15
N ASN A 153 -8.62 -16.30 24.81
CA ASN A 153 -9.56 -17.42 24.78
C ASN A 153 -10.19 -17.53 23.38
N LYS A 154 -10.90 -18.64 23.13
CA LYS A 154 -11.49 -18.91 21.81
C LYS A 154 -12.42 -17.78 21.33
N THR A 155 -13.33 -17.33 22.18
CA THR A 155 -14.31 -16.28 21.84
C THR A 155 -13.61 -14.98 21.45
N ASP A 156 -12.64 -14.54 22.25
CA ASP A 156 -11.91 -13.30 21.98
C ASP A 156 -10.99 -13.42 20.77
N SER A 157 -10.43 -14.61 20.50
CA SER A 157 -9.61 -14.85 19.30
C SER A 157 -10.43 -14.75 18.00
N GLU A 158 -11.72 -15.06 18.05
CA GLU A 158 -12.65 -14.97 16.92
C GLU A 158 -13.15 -13.52 16.74
N LEU A 159 -13.47 -12.82 17.83
CA LEU A 159 -13.95 -11.44 17.79
C LEU A 159 -12.83 -10.42 17.53
N PHE A 160 -11.68 -10.61 18.17
CA PHE A 160 -10.52 -9.73 18.11
C PHE A 160 -9.33 -10.46 17.51
N PHE A 161 -9.51 -10.96 16.28
CA PHE A 161 -8.44 -11.65 15.58
C PHE A 161 -7.24 -10.72 15.38
N ILE A 162 -6.05 -11.21 15.76
CA ILE A 162 -4.77 -10.50 15.56
C ILE A 162 -3.71 -11.38 14.89
N ASN A 163 -3.96 -12.68 14.79
CA ASN A 163 -3.11 -13.60 14.04
C ASN A 163 -3.50 -13.56 12.56
N ILE A 164 -2.70 -12.89 11.74
CA ILE A 164 -2.92 -12.80 10.29
C ILE A 164 -2.77 -14.14 9.55
N SER A 165 -2.18 -15.16 10.17
CA SER A 165 -1.96 -16.45 9.50
C SER A 165 -3.30 -17.11 9.19
N SER A 166 -4.29 -16.94 10.07
CA SER A 166 -5.64 -17.49 9.92
C SER A 166 -6.54 -16.72 8.95
N ILE A 167 -6.10 -15.55 8.45
CA ILE A 167 -6.95 -14.65 7.68
C ILE A 167 -6.17 -14.20 6.44
N MET A 168 -6.69 -14.57 5.25
CA MET A 168 -6.19 -14.31 3.88
C MET A 168 -5.74 -15.56 3.12
#